data_AF-A0AA86U8Q9-F1
#
_entry.id   AF-A0AA86U8Q9-F1
#
_cell.length_a   1.000
_cell.length_b   1.000
_cell.length_c   1.000
_cell.angle_alpha   90.00
_cell.angle_beta   90.00
_cell.angle_gamma   90.00
#
_symmetry.space_group_name_H-M   'P 1'
#
loop_
_entity.id
_entity.type
_entity.pdbx_description
1 polymer ?
#
loop_
_entity_poly.entity_id
_entity_poly.type
_entity_poly.pdbx_seq_one_letter_code
_entity_poly.pdbx_strand_id
1 'polypeptide(L)'
;MKSVMKHNRTLYESVFQHLNPQRSEQIPKSTLQIAAARLGIDVSQTQVDYVLKLAFNSQSALNEAEFCQFLYILDNAKLDDDTVILFCAADLDFSGSVDLAEMKKILQKVGYKFSSSDITQLFNDVKDNEDGTVSFEMFGEVVKQLQEYFPK
;
A
#
# COMPACT_ATOMS: atom_id res chain seq x y z
N MET A 1 9.17 6.54 18.01
CA MET A 1 8.48 5.26 18.26
C MET A 1 8.57 4.47 16.98
N LYS A 2 9.33 3.36 16.94
CA LYS A 2 9.19 2.37 15.86
C LYS A 2 7.84 1.70 16.08
N SER A 3 6.79 2.25 15.49
CA SER A 3 5.48 1.61 15.52
C SER A 3 5.62 0.36 14.66
N VAL A 4 5.67 -0.81 15.30
CA VAL A 4 5.67 -2.09 14.61
C VAL A 4 4.38 -2.13 13.79
N MET A 5 4.50 -2.24 12.47
CA MET A 5 3.35 -2.40 11.58
C MET A 5 2.51 -3.58 12.06
N LYS A 6 1.19 -3.47 11.98
CA LYS A 6 0.26 -4.55 12.29
C LYS A 6 0.21 -5.52 11.12
N HIS A 7 0.45 -6.80 11.40
CA HIS A 7 0.52 -7.87 10.42
C HIS A 7 -0.73 -8.77 10.45
N ASN A 8 -1.92 -8.17 10.31
CA ASN A 8 -3.20 -8.85 10.51
C ASN A 8 -3.75 -9.54 9.24
N ARG A 9 -2.89 -10.11 8.40
CA ARG A 9 -3.28 -10.65 7.07
C ARG A 9 -4.47 -11.62 7.12
N THR A 10 -4.41 -12.61 8.00
CA THR A 10 -5.48 -13.61 8.15
C THR A 10 -6.82 -13.01 8.58
N LEU A 11 -6.78 -11.91 9.35
CA LEU A 11 -7.99 -11.18 9.71
C LEU A 11 -8.59 -10.49 8.47
N TYR A 12 -7.76 -9.85 7.64
CA TYR A 12 -8.23 -9.20 6.41
C TYR A 12 -8.82 -10.20 5.41
N GLU A 13 -8.17 -11.35 5.23
CA GLU A 13 -8.66 -12.47 4.41
C GLU A 13 -10.01 -12.99 4.94
N SER A 14 -10.14 -13.13 6.27
CA SER A 14 -11.41 -13.49 6.90
C SER A 14 -12.50 -12.45 6.60
N VAL A 15 -12.21 -11.15 6.71
CA VAL A 15 -13.17 -10.09 6.38
C VAL A 15 -13.59 -10.17 4.91
N PHE A 16 -12.65 -10.41 3.98
CA PHE A 16 -12.94 -10.61 2.56
C PHE A 16 -13.92 -11.77 2.34
N GLN A 17 -13.63 -12.94 2.90
CA GLN A 17 -14.46 -14.14 2.77
C GLN A 17 -15.89 -13.91 3.29
N HIS A 18 -16.04 -13.22 4.43
CA HIS A 18 -17.36 -12.92 4.98
C HIS A 18 -18.16 -11.89 4.17
N LEU A 19 -17.50 -11.00 3.44
CA LEU A 19 -18.14 -10.03 2.55
C LEU A 19 -18.33 -10.55 1.12
N ASN A 20 -17.76 -11.72 0.80
CA ASN A 20 -17.81 -12.35 -0.51
C ASN A 20 -18.41 -13.77 -0.45
N PRO A 21 -19.68 -13.93 -0.02
CA PRO A 21 -20.31 -15.25 0.16
C PRO A 21 -20.45 -16.03 -1.15
N GLN A 22 -20.49 -15.33 -2.28
CA GLN A 22 -20.56 -15.92 -3.62
C GLN A 22 -19.20 -16.43 -4.11
N ARG A 23 -18.11 -16.22 -3.34
CA ARG A 23 -16.75 -16.61 -3.69
C ARG A 23 -16.32 -16.12 -5.08
N SER A 24 -16.70 -14.88 -5.41
CA SER A 24 -16.22 -14.19 -6.60
C SER A 24 -14.71 -13.94 -6.49
N GLU A 25 -13.98 -13.89 -7.61
CA GLU A 25 -12.56 -13.54 -7.60
C GLU A 25 -12.31 -12.10 -7.12
N GLN A 26 -13.33 -11.25 -7.25
CA GLN A 26 -13.26 -9.84 -6.90
C GLN A 26 -14.49 -9.39 -6.09
N ILE A 27 -14.29 -8.37 -5.27
CA ILE A 27 -15.33 -7.70 -4.48
C ILE A 27 -15.47 -6.23 -4.91
N PRO A 28 -16.69 -5.67 -5.02
CA PRO A 28 -16.88 -4.27 -5.36
C PRO A 28 -16.24 -3.32 -4.33
N LYS A 29 -15.65 -2.21 -4.79
CA LYS A 29 -15.04 -1.19 -3.93
C LYS A 29 -16.04 -0.53 -2.96
N SER A 30 -17.34 -0.59 -3.23
CA SER A 30 -18.40 -0.10 -2.32
C SER A 30 -18.46 -0.88 -0.99
N THR A 31 -17.81 -2.05 -0.90
CA THR A 31 -17.76 -2.85 0.34
C THR A 31 -16.69 -2.38 1.34
N LEU A 32 -15.77 -1.51 0.92
CA LEU A 32 -14.57 -1.17 1.68
C LEU A 32 -14.85 -0.42 2.99
N GLN A 33 -15.86 0.46 3.01
CA GLN A 33 -16.27 1.13 4.26
C GLN A 33 -16.80 0.13 5.29
N ILE A 34 -17.60 -0.85 4.84
CA ILE A 34 -18.14 -1.91 5.71
C ILE A 34 -17.00 -2.79 6.23
N ALA A 35 -16.02 -3.10 5.38
CA ALA A 35 -14.84 -3.85 5.77
C ALA A 35 -14.02 -3.12 6.85
N ALA A 36 -13.76 -1.82 6.66
CA ALA A 36 -13.07 -0.99 7.64
C ALA A 36 -13.81 -0.94 8.99
N ALA A 37 -15.13 -0.75 8.96
CA ALA A 37 -15.95 -0.75 10.17
C ALA A 37 -15.90 -2.07 10.95
N ARG A 38 -15.75 -3.22 10.26
CA ARG A 38 -15.56 -4.53 10.91
C ARG A 38 -14.22 -4.67 11.63
N LEU A 39 -13.22 -3.90 11.23
CA LEU A 39 -11.94 -3.79 11.94
C LEU A 39 -11.97 -2.76 13.07
N GLY A 40 -13.11 -2.08 13.28
CA GLY A 40 -13.21 -0.97 14.22
C GLY A 40 -12.54 0.31 13.73
N ILE A 41 -12.29 0.43 12.42
CA ILE A 41 -11.68 1.59 11.79
C ILE A 41 -12.80 2.44 11.19
N ASP A 42 -12.93 3.68 11.68
CA ASP A 42 -13.89 4.64 11.13
C ASP A 42 -13.25 5.40 9.96
N VAL A 43 -13.84 5.27 8.77
CA VAL A 43 -13.37 5.92 7.53
C VAL A 43 -14.54 6.48 6.72
N SER A 44 -14.41 7.75 6.33
CA SER A 44 -15.34 8.41 5.41
C SER A 44 -15.16 7.92 3.98
N GLN A 45 -16.18 8.13 3.13
CA GLN A 45 -16.12 7.74 1.72
C GLN A 45 -15.00 8.51 1.00
N THR A 46 -14.81 9.78 1.35
CA THR A 46 -13.72 10.61 0.81
C THR A 46 -12.34 10.05 1.13
N GLN A 47 -12.14 9.51 2.34
CA GLN A 47 -10.88 8.86 2.70
C GLN A 47 -10.67 7.55 1.93
N VAL A 48 -11.73 6.74 1.77
CA VAL A 48 -11.68 5.53 0.93
C VAL A 48 -11.29 5.88 -0.51
N ASP A 49 -11.96 6.87 -1.10
CA ASP A 49 -11.70 7.32 -2.47
C ASP A 49 -10.28 7.86 -2.63
N TYR A 50 -9.79 8.58 -1.62
CA TYR A 50 -8.43 9.12 -1.59
C TYR A 50 -7.37 8.01 -1.59
N VAL A 51 -7.50 7.01 -0.71
CA VAL A 51 -6.58 5.85 -0.68
C VAL A 51 -6.64 5.07 -2.01
N LEU A 52 -7.84 4.84 -2.54
CA LEU A 52 -8.03 4.17 -3.82
C LEU A 52 -7.36 4.92 -4.98
N LYS A 53 -7.47 6.24 -5.01
CA LYS A 53 -6.85 7.09 -6.04
C LYS A 53 -5.33 7.11 -5.94
N LEU A 54 -4.79 7.11 -4.72
CA LEU A 54 -3.35 7.22 -4.48
C LEU A 54 -2.62 5.89 -4.72
N ALA A 55 -3.20 4.78 -4.24
CA ALA A 55 -2.50 3.51 -4.12
C ALA A 55 -3.08 2.38 -4.99
N PHE A 56 -4.26 2.54 -5.61
CA PHE A 56 -4.93 1.49 -6.37
C PHE A 56 -5.20 1.90 -7.82
N ASN A 57 -5.42 0.91 -8.68
CA ASN A 57 -5.81 1.18 -10.06
C ASN A 57 -7.30 1.60 -10.13
N SER A 58 -7.72 2.09 -11.30
CA SER A 58 -9.09 2.56 -11.55
C SER A 58 -10.13 1.44 -11.74
N GLN A 59 -9.83 0.18 -11.45
CA GLN A 59 -10.81 -0.92 -11.54
C GLN A 59 -11.97 -0.69 -10.55
N SER A 60 -13.17 -1.19 -10.85
CA SER A 60 -14.36 -1.01 -10.01
C SER A 60 -14.46 -2.00 -8.83
N ALA A 61 -13.66 -3.06 -8.88
CA ALA A 61 -13.61 -4.12 -7.89
C ALA A 61 -12.15 -4.44 -7.55
N LEU A 62 -11.94 -5.07 -6.39
CA LEU A 62 -10.64 -5.50 -5.90
C LEU A 62 -10.60 -7.03 -5.80
N ASN A 63 -9.48 -7.64 -6.17
CA ASN A 63 -9.22 -9.04 -5.78
C ASN A 63 -8.87 -9.14 -4.28
N GLU A 64 -8.72 -10.35 -3.77
CA GLU A 64 -8.43 -10.59 -2.35
C GLU A 64 -7.12 -9.92 -1.88
N ALA A 65 -6.06 -9.96 -2.69
CA ALA A 65 -4.78 -9.36 -2.34
C ALA A 65 -4.88 -7.83 -2.26
N GLU A 66 -5.55 -7.19 -3.23
CA GLU A 66 -5.79 -5.75 -3.22
C GLU A 66 -6.71 -5.32 -2.07
N PHE A 67 -7.73 -6.13 -1.75
CA PHE A 67 -8.60 -5.88 -0.61
C PHE A 67 -7.83 -5.95 0.71
N CYS A 68 -6.99 -6.97 0.89
CA CYS A 68 -6.14 -7.10 2.08
C CYS A 68 -5.16 -5.94 2.19
N GLN A 69 -4.55 -5.54 1.07
CA GLN A 69 -3.67 -4.38 1.03
C GLN A 69 -4.40 -3.09 1.41
N PHE A 70 -5.65 -2.92 0.96
CA PHE A 70 -6.45 -1.75 1.34
C PHE A 70 -6.69 -1.70 2.86
N LEU A 71 -7.06 -2.83 3.48
CA LEU A 71 -7.23 -2.89 4.92
C LEU A 71 -5.92 -2.75 5.69
N TYR A 72 -4.82 -3.26 5.15
CA TYR A 72 -3.48 -3.08 5.71
C TYR A 72 -3.09 -1.59 5.78
N ILE A 73 -3.35 -0.83 4.72
CA ILE A 73 -3.17 0.62 4.71
C ILE A 73 -4.03 1.28 5.78
N LEU A 74 -5.32 0.93 5.88
CA LEU A 74 -6.19 1.55 6.89
C LEU A 74 -5.79 1.23 8.34
N ASP A 75 -5.27 0.03 8.61
CA ASP A 75 -4.92 -0.41 9.96
C ASP A 75 -3.58 0.19 10.45
N ASN A 76 -2.74 0.66 9.52
CA ASN A 76 -1.38 1.12 9.78
C ASN A 76 -1.08 2.58 9.40
N ALA A 77 -1.81 3.15 8.45
CA ALA A 77 -1.57 4.50 7.96
C ALA A 77 -2.53 5.51 8.59
N LYS A 78 -1.97 6.65 9.00
CA LYS A 78 -2.78 7.85 9.17
C LYS A 78 -3.06 8.41 7.78
N LEU A 79 -4.32 8.60 7.43
CA LEU A 79 -4.75 8.93 6.06
C LEU A 79 -4.50 10.39 5.66
N ASP A 80 -3.65 11.10 6.39
CA ASP A 80 -3.17 12.45 6.16
C ASP A 80 -1.70 12.51 5.71
N ASP A 81 -1.03 11.36 5.57
CA ASP A 81 0.35 11.24 5.10
C ASP A 81 0.46 10.30 3.89
N ASP A 82 0.61 10.88 2.69
CA ASP A 82 0.80 10.16 1.43
C ASP A 82 1.96 9.17 1.51
N THR A 83 3.05 9.50 2.22
CA THR A 83 4.25 8.65 2.30
C THR A 83 3.93 7.36 3.05
N VAL A 84 3.18 7.44 4.16
CA VAL A 84 2.76 6.27 4.93
C VAL A 84 1.80 5.39 4.14
N ILE A 85 0.84 6.01 3.43
CA ILE A 85 -0.07 5.28 2.56
C ILE A 85 0.69 4.54 1.45
N LEU A 86 1.61 5.24 0.78
CA LEU A 86 2.41 4.67 -0.30
C LEU A 86 3.36 3.57 0.17
N PHE A 87 3.94 3.71 1.37
CA PHE A 87 4.76 2.65 1.96
C PHE A 87 3.93 1.39 2.23
N CYS A 88 2.78 1.53 2.89
CA CYS A 88 1.88 0.40 3.15
C CYS A 88 1.34 -0.22 1.85
N ALA A 89 1.22 0.59 0.78
CA ALA A 89 0.85 0.11 -0.55
C ALA A 89 2.02 -0.52 -1.33
N ALA A 90 3.27 -0.28 -0.91
CA ALA A 90 4.46 -0.89 -1.48
C ALA A 90 4.72 -2.27 -0.87
N ASP A 91 4.62 -2.37 0.45
CA ASP A 91 4.76 -3.60 1.25
C ASP A 91 3.59 -4.56 0.96
N LEU A 92 3.79 -5.46 -0.01
CA LEU A 92 2.76 -6.36 -0.55
C LEU A 92 2.66 -7.66 0.24
N ASP A 93 3.75 -8.08 0.87
CA ASP A 93 3.78 -9.25 1.73
C ASP A 93 3.47 -8.94 3.21
N PHE A 94 3.40 -7.66 3.56
CA PHE A 94 3.22 -7.13 4.91
C PHE A 94 4.41 -7.50 5.80
N SER A 95 5.63 -7.42 5.29
CA SER A 95 6.87 -7.64 6.04
C SER A 95 7.23 -6.45 6.94
N GLY A 96 6.69 -5.25 6.66
CA GLY A 96 7.10 -4.00 7.30
C GLY A 96 8.36 -3.39 6.67
N SER A 97 8.81 -3.93 5.54
CA SER A 97 9.91 -3.44 4.72
C SER A 97 9.52 -3.51 3.24
N VAL A 98 10.26 -2.83 2.36
CA VAL A 98 9.98 -2.83 0.92
C VAL A 98 11.15 -3.43 0.17
N ASP A 99 10.91 -4.51 -0.56
CA ASP A 99 11.91 -5.10 -1.45
C ASP A 99 11.97 -4.40 -2.83
N LEU A 100 12.95 -4.78 -3.67
CA LEU A 100 13.11 -4.17 -4.99
C LEU A 100 11.92 -4.41 -5.92
N ALA A 101 11.27 -5.58 -5.84
CA ALA A 101 10.14 -5.93 -6.68
C ALA A 101 8.89 -5.14 -6.27
N GLU A 102 8.67 -4.97 -4.98
CA GLU A 102 7.64 -4.14 -4.37
C GLU A 102 7.82 -2.67 -4.73
N MET A 103 9.05 -2.14 -4.59
CA MET A 103 9.35 -0.76 -4.97
C MET A 103 9.09 -0.49 -6.45
N LYS A 104 9.47 -1.44 -7.33
CA LYS A 104 9.17 -1.32 -8.78
C LYS A 104 7.67 -1.27 -9.05
N LYS A 105 6.89 -2.14 -8.41
CA LYS A 105 5.43 -2.19 -8.61
C LYS A 105 4.77 -0.89 -8.17
N ILE A 106 5.10 -0.39 -6.98
CA ILE A 106 4.44 0.83 -6.46
C ILE A 106 4.83 2.07 -7.27
N LEU A 107 6.10 2.24 -7.63
CA LEU A 107 6.55 3.43 -8.35
C LEU A 107 5.99 3.48 -9.78
N GLN A 108 5.84 2.33 -10.44
CA GLN A 108 5.12 2.23 -11.72
C GLN A 108 3.63 2.58 -11.56
N LYS A 109 3.00 2.16 -10.46
CA LYS A 109 1.58 2.38 -10.18
C LYS A 109 1.25 3.84 -9.87
N VAL A 110 2.14 4.56 -9.16
CA VAL A 110 1.98 5.99 -8.83
C VAL A 110 2.17 6.88 -10.06
N GLY A 111 2.54 6.31 -11.21
CA GLY A 111 2.53 6.97 -12.51
C GLY A 111 3.82 7.73 -12.82
N TYR A 112 4.87 7.57 -12.01
CA TYR A 112 6.17 8.12 -12.37
C TYR A 112 6.79 7.29 -13.50
N LYS A 113 7.29 7.98 -14.53
CA LYS A 113 7.94 7.35 -15.69
C LYS A 113 9.40 7.02 -15.39
N PHE A 114 9.64 6.20 -14.37
CA PHE A 114 10.98 5.67 -14.11
C PHE A 114 11.25 4.44 -14.95
N SER A 115 12.45 4.37 -15.53
CA SER A 115 12.91 3.10 -16.08
C SER A 115 13.17 2.11 -14.95
N SER A 116 13.08 0.81 -15.24
CA SER A 116 13.41 -0.21 -14.24
C SER A 116 14.85 -0.11 -13.73
N SER A 117 15.76 0.43 -14.54
CA SER A 117 17.14 0.72 -14.14
C SER A 117 17.22 1.87 -13.14
N ASP A 118 16.49 2.97 -13.35
CA ASP A 118 16.50 4.13 -12.44
C ASP A 118 15.99 3.73 -11.05
N ILE A 119 14.90 2.96 -11.00
CA ILE A 119 14.36 2.43 -9.74
C ILE A 119 15.37 1.53 -9.04
N THR A 120 16.07 0.68 -9.80
CA THR A 120 17.07 -0.25 -9.23
C THR A 120 18.27 0.51 -8.67
N GLN A 121 18.72 1.57 -9.34
CA GLN A 121 19.80 2.41 -8.84
C GLN A 121 19.37 3.11 -7.55
N LEU A 122 18.22 3.79 -7.56
CA LEU A 122 17.68 4.46 -6.38
C LEU A 122 17.50 3.50 -5.20
N PHE A 123 16.98 2.29 -5.45
CA PHE A 123 16.89 1.24 -4.44
C PHE A 123 18.25 0.89 -3.84
N ASN A 124 19.26 0.68 -4.68
CA ASN A 124 20.60 0.30 -4.21
C ASN A 124 21.27 1.42 -3.40
N ASP A 125 20.92 2.68 -3.66
CA ASP A 125 21.45 3.83 -2.94
C ASP A 125 20.83 3.96 -1.53
N VAL A 126 19.61 3.46 -1.32
CA VAL A 126 18.86 3.65 -0.06
C VAL A 126 18.61 2.38 0.76
N LYS A 127 18.74 1.18 0.17
CA LYS A 127 18.46 -0.09 0.86
C LYS A 127 19.39 -0.28 2.05
N ASP A 128 18.90 -0.96 3.08
CA ASP A 128 19.75 -1.46 4.15
C ASP A 128 20.68 -2.56 3.59
N ASN A 129 21.93 -2.57 4.05
CA ASN A 129 22.92 -3.52 3.59
C ASN A 129 22.80 -4.89 4.27
N GLU A 130 22.19 -4.95 5.46
CA GLU A 130 22.06 -6.17 6.24
C GLU A 130 20.87 -7.02 5.80
N ASP A 131 19.73 -6.38 5.48
CA ASP A 131 18.51 -7.08 5.06
C ASP A 131 18.22 -7.01 3.55
N GLY A 132 18.82 -6.05 2.83
CA GLY A 132 18.61 -5.88 1.39
C GLY A 132 17.25 -5.28 1.02
N THR A 133 16.56 -4.64 1.97
CA THR A 133 15.24 -4.02 1.84
C THR A 133 15.29 -2.52 2.18
N VAL A 134 14.19 -1.82 1.97
CA VAL A 134 14.04 -0.40 2.28
C VAL A 134 13.09 -0.24 3.46
N SER A 135 13.58 0.35 4.54
CA SER A 135 12.76 0.71 5.71
C SER A 135 11.82 1.89 5.42
N PHE A 136 10.85 2.14 6.29
CA PHE A 136 9.94 3.29 6.15
C PHE A 136 10.67 4.62 6.03
N GLU A 137 11.69 4.84 6.88
CA GLU A 137 12.47 6.09 6.86
C GLU A 137 13.18 6.30 5.52
N MET A 138 13.81 5.24 4.99
CA MET A 138 14.50 5.27 3.70
C MET A 138 13.52 5.43 2.54
N PHE A 139 12.34 4.80 2.61
CA PHE A 139 11.30 4.95 1.59
C PHE A 139 10.80 6.39 1.50
N GLY A 140 10.66 7.08 2.65
CA GLY A 140 10.30 8.50 2.66
C GLY A 140 11.33 9.37 1.94
N GLU A 141 12.62 9.09 2.10
CA GLU A 141 13.68 9.79 1.36
C GLU A 141 13.59 9.52 -0.14
N VAL A 142 13.34 8.26 -0.54
CA VAL A 142 13.10 7.89 -1.94
C VAL A 142 11.95 8.69 -2.53
N VAL A 143 10.77 8.66 -1.90
CA VAL A 143 9.58 9.36 -2.42
C VAL A 143 9.84 10.86 -2.53
N LYS A 144 10.49 11.47 -1.53
CA LYS A 144 10.84 12.89 -1.54
C LYS A 144 11.80 13.24 -2.68
N GLN A 145 12.88 12.48 -2.86
CA GLN A 145 13.80 12.69 -3.97
C GLN A 145 13.08 12.57 -5.32
N LEU A 146 12.22 11.57 -5.48
CA LEU A 146 11.46 11.39 -6.72
C LEU A 146 10.52 12.57 -7.00
N GLN A 147 9.89 13.14 -5.97
CA GLN A 147 9.04 14.33 -6.10
C GLN A 147 9.85 15.58 -6.49
N GLU A 148 11.07 15.73 -5.97
CA GLU A 148 11.96 16.86 -6.29
C GLU A 148 12.52 16.78 -7.72
N TYR A 149 12.94 15.59 -8.18
CA TYR A 149 13.52 15.41 -9.51
C TYR A 149 12.48 15.25 -10.63
N PHE A 150 11.27 14.79 -10.31
CA PHE A 150 10.21 14.50 -11.28
C PHE A 150 8.86 15.05 -10.81
N PRO A 151 8.67 16.39 -10.82
CA PRO A 151 7.41 17.00 -10.47
C PRO A 151 6.30 16.53 -11.43
N LYS A 152 5.13 16.19 -10.85
CA LYS A 152 3.94 15.73 -11.57
C LYS A 152 3.36 16.79 -12.51
#